data_AF-A0A135L1M8-F1
#
_entry.id   AF-A0A135L1M8-F1
#
_cell.length_a   1.000
_cell.length_b   1.000
_cell.length_c   1.000
_cell.angle_alpha   90.00
_cell.angle_beta   90.00
_cell.angle_gamma   90.00
#
_symmetry.space_group_name_H-M   'P 1'
#
loop_
_entity.id
_entity.type
_entity.pdbx_description
1 polymer ?
#
loop_
_entity_poly.entity_id
_entity_poly.type
_entity_poly.pdbx_seq_one_letter_code
_entity_poly.pdbx_strand_id
1 'polypeptide(L)'
;MNSSHYAWVRVSSIKPWKLILPHYNQTAKISSMAYTIGHNNQSKSFIISSKKNVSDLRGAFPVRVIKKNLQYKIGPIVGILTTSGFKTFRGNRKNFIDIIQTGIKTGVLVYVFTPESIEQGSKTVKAHLYYPEQKKWDSVSMPLPDVVYNRIPTRREERLPIVQQTIQFLETEGIPFFNPHFFNKWSLYQWMGESHELAPILPDTAILERTRLQNLLKKYQMLYLKPIHGKAGIGFMKVQKKITYSI
;
A
#
# COMPACT_ATOMS: atom_id res chain seq x y z
N MET A 1 19.95 10.70 -19.07
CA MET A 1 18.60 10.12 -19.25
C MET A 1 18.55 8.76 -18.57
N ASN A 2 17.69 8.57 -17.56
CA ASN A 2 17.52 7.28 -16.89
C ASN A 2 16.64 6.37 -17.75
N SER A 3 17.27 5.50 -18.54
CA SER A 3 16.57 4.42 -19.24
C SER A 3 16.07 3.38 -18.23
N SER A 4 14.76 3.35 -17.98
CA SER A 4 14.13 2.28 -17.21
C SER A 4 14.15 1.00 -18.05
N HIS A 5 14.76 -0.05 -17.51
CA HIS A 5 14.75 -1.37 -18.13
C HIS A 5 13.87 -2.30 -17.31
N TYR A 6 13.15 -3.19 -17.99
CA TYR A 6 12.43 -4.29 -17.35
C TYR A 6 13.38 -5.46 -17.11
N ALA A 7 13.32 -6.03 -15.92
CA ALA A 7 14.00 -7.24 -15.51
C ALA A 7 13.02 -8.17 -14.78
N TRP A 8 13.47 -9.37 -14.41
CA TRP A 8 12.69 -10.29 -13.59
C TRP A 8 13.49 -10.71 -12.37
N VAL A 9 12.86 -10.66 -11.20
CA VAL A 9 13.44 -11.14 -9.95
C VAL A 9 12.73 -12.41 -9.50
N ARG A 10 13.51 -13.47 -9.29
CA ARG A 10 13.05 -14.66 -8.58
C ARG A 10 13.42 -14.52 -7.11
N VAL A 11 12.39 -14.40 -6.28
CA VAL A 11 12.52 -14.37 -4.83
C VAL A 11 12.53 -15.79 -4.29
N SER A 12 13.36 -16.04 -3.27
CA SER A 12 13.45 -17.33 -2.61
C SER A 12 13.83 -17.14 -1.14
N SER A 13 13.31 -18.02 -0.28
CA SER A 13 13.63 -18.08 1.16
C SER A 13 14.81 -19.01 1.48
N ILE A 14 15.20 -19.89 0.55
CA ILE A 14 16.20 -20.95 0.79
C ILE A 14 17.45 -20.76 -0.09
N LYS A 15 17.24 -20.39 -1.35
CA LYS A 15 18.29 -20.08 -2.34
C LYS A 15 18.51 -18.57 -2.49
N PRO A 16 19.69 -18.13 -2.95
CA PRO A 16 19.93 -16.75 -3.37
C PRO A 16 18.91 -16.27 -4.39
N TRP A 17 18.62 -14.96 -4.37
CA TRP A 17 17.72 -14.37 -5.36
C TRP A 17 18.38 -14.37 -6.74
N LYS A 18 17.57 -14.56 -7.79
CA LYS A 18 18.03 -14.53 -9.18
C LYS A 18 17.46 -13.30 -9.88
N LEU A 19 18.32 -12.50 -10.50
CA LEU A 19 17.93 -11.39 -11.36
C LEU A 19 18.12 -11.80 -12.83
N ILE A 20 17.09 -11.61 -13.64
CA ILE A 20 17.09 -11.99 -15.06
C ILE A 20 16.99 -10.71 -15.87
N LEU A 21 18.01 -10.45 -16.69
CA LEU A 21 18.15 -9.25 -17.52
C LEU A 21 18.11 -9.67 -19.00
N PRO A 22 16.96 -9.59 -19.70
CA PRO A 22 16.82 -10.17 -21.04
C PRO A 22 17.59 -9.43 -22.14
N HIS A 23 17.94 -8.17 -21.91
CA HIS A 23 18.69 -7.35 -22.87
C HIS A 23 20.19 -7.28 -22.52
N TYR A 24 20.66 -8.08 -21.55
CA TYR A 24 22.05 -8.07 -21.15
C TYR A 24 22.86 -9.09 -21.95
N ASN A 25 23.70 -8.59 -22.86
CA ASN A 25 24.40 -9.36 -23.88
C ASN A 25 25.71 -10.04 -23.45
N GLN A 26 25.97 -10.26 -22.14
CA GLN A 26 27.20 -10.92 -21.70
C GLN A 26 26.97 -12.14 -20.82
N THR A 27 27.62 -13.23 -21.23
CA THR A 27 27.92 -14.47 -20.50
C THR A 27 29.03 -14.29 -19.43
N ALA A 28 29.18 -13.09 -18.87
CA ALA A 28 30.10 -12.87 -17.77
C ALA A 28 29.42 -13.24 -16.44
N LYS A 29 30.11 -14.00 -15.59
CA LYS A 29 29.84 -13.99 -14.14
C LYS A 29 29.92 -12.53 -13.71
N ILE A 30 28.78 -11.86 -13.54
CA ILE A 30 28.74 -10.49 -13.00
C ILE A 30 29.09 -10.60 -11.52
N SER A 31 30.38 -10.51 -11.22
CA SER A 31 30.90 -10.31 -9.86
C SER A 31 31.11 -8.82 -9.54
N SER A 32 30.86 -7.89 -10.47
CA SER A 32 31.30 -6.50 -10.36
C SER A 32 30.23 -5.40 -10.36
N MET A 33 28.94 -5.71 -10.59
CA MET A 33 27.87 -4.70 -10.52
C MET A 33 27.08 -4.82 -9.22
N ALA A 34 27.00 -3.72 -8.46
CA ALA A 34 26.23 -3.67 -7.22
C ALA A 34 24.76 -3.40 -7.50
N TYR A 35 23.89 -4.26 -6.96
CA TYR A 35 22.44 -4.13 -7.04
C TYR A 35 21.88 -3.82 -5.66
N THR A 36 20.99 -2.83 -5.63
CA THR A 36 20.31 -2.40 -4.42
C THR A 36 18.81 -2.58 -4.58
N ILE A 37 18.13 -2.90 -3.49
CA ILE A 37 16.70 -3.20 -3.51
C ILE A 37 15.99 -2.58 -2.31
N GLY A 38 14.75 -2.15 -2.54
CA GLY A 38 13.91 -1.56 -1.50
C GLY A 38 14.45 -0.23 -0.97
N HIS A 39 13.96 0.15 0.21
CA HIS A 39 14.29 1.41 0.85
C HIS A 39 15.73 1.46 1.35
N ASN A 40 16.32 2.67 1.38
CA ASN A 40 17.71 2.90 1.80
C ASN A 40 18.76 2.09 1.01
N ASN A 41 18.43 1.69 -0.23
CA ASN A 41 19.33 0.98 -1.15
C ASN A 41 20.01 -0.24 -0.53
N GLN A 42 19.25 -1.12 0.14
CA GLN A 42 19.82 -2.33 0.73
C GLN A 42 20.52 -3.17 -0.34
N SER A 43 21.81 -3.44 -0.12
CA SER A 43 22.61 -4.30 -1.00
C SER A 43 22.10 -5.73 -0.91
N LYS A 44 21.81 -6.33 -2.07
CA LYS A 44 21.44 -7.75 -2.14
C LYS A 44 22.22 -8.42 -3.26
N SER A 45 22.81 -9.57 -2.94
CA SER A 45 23.53 -10.38 -3.92
C SER A 45 22.53 -11.12 -4.80
N PHE A 46 22.69 -11.00 -6.11
CA PHE A 46 21.84 -11.68 -7.10
C PHE A 46 22.69 -12.60 -7.97
N ILE A 47 22.14 -13.77 -8.31
CA ILE A 47 22.62 -14.55 -9.46
C ILE A 47 22.02 -13.92 -10.71
N ILE A 48 22.85 -13.49 -11.66
CA ILE A 48 22.38 -12.82 -12.88
C ILE A 48 22.34 -13.80 -14.05
N SER A 49 21.26 -13.76 -14.82
CA SER A 49 21.06 -14.58 -16.02
C SER A 49 20.57 -13.73 -17.19
N SER A 50 21.20 -13.90 -18.36
CA SER A 50 20.79 -13.29 -19.63
C SER A 50 19.74 -14.13 -20.37
N LYS A 51 19.61 -15.42 -20.03
CA LYS A 51 18.74 -16.35 -20.78
C LYS A 51 17.27 -16.17 -20.41
N LYS A 52 16.45 -16.05 -21.45
CA LYS A 52 14.98 -15.93 -21.41
C LYS A 52 14.33 -17.29 -21.68
N ASN A 53 14.79 -18.36 -21.01
CA ASN A 53 14.02 -19.61 -21.07
C ASN A 53 12.71 -19.38 -20.32
N VAL A 54 11.58 -19.76 -20.92
CA VAL A 54 10.25 -19.58 -20.29
C VAL A 54 10.18 -20.25 -18.91
N SER A 55 10.90 -21.35 -18.73
CA SER A 55 11.06 -22.05 -17.44
C SER A 55 11.80 -21.23 -16.37
N ASP A 56 12.74 -20.35 -16.76
CA ASP A 56 13.47 -19.48 -15.84
C ASP A 56 12.59 -18.33 -15.31
N LEU A 57 11.58 -17.91 -16.08
CA LEU A 57 10.63 -16.86 -15.70
C LEU A 57 9.50 -17.37 -14.80
N ARG A 58 9.30 -18.69 -14.72
CA ARG A 58 8.25 -19.28 -13.89
C ARG A 58 8.47 -18.94 -12.41
N GLY A 59 7.52 -18.23 -11.82
CA GLY A 59 7.62 -17.74 -10.44
C GLY A 59 8.61 -16.58 -10.25
N ALA A 60 9.04 -15.90 -11.32
CA ALA A 60 9.77 -14.65 -11.25
C ALA A 60 8.82 -13.45 -11.42
N PHE A 61 9.10 -12.36 -10.71
CA PHE A 61 8.31 -11.14 -10.76
C PHE A 61 8.96 -10.13 -11.70
N PRO A 62 8.22 -9.52 -12.64
CA PRO A 62 8.75 -8.41 -13.41
C PRO A 62 9.02 -7.22 -12.49
N VAL A 63 10.17 -6.59 -12.69
CA VAL A 63 10.62 -5.45 -11.91
C VAL A 63 11.23 -4.38 -12.82
N ARG A 64 11.05 -3.12 -12.45
CA ARG A 64 11.81 -2.02 -13.05
C ARG A 64 13.21 -1.99 -12.44
N VAL A 65 14.17 -1.70 -13.30
CA VAL A 65 15.56 -1.47 -12.92
C VAL A 65 15.96 -0.07 -13.36
N ILE A 66 16.44 0.71 -12.38
CA ILE A 66 16.91 2.07 -12.57
C ILE A 66 18.43 2.06 -12.41
N LYS A 67 19.15 2.47 -13.45
CA LYS A 67 20.60 2.64 -13.37
C LYS A 67 20.93 3.96 -12.68
N LYS A 68 21.77 3.92 -11.65
CA LYS A 68 22.37 5.09 -10.99
C LYS A 68 23.89 4.90 -10.95
N ASN A 69 24.63 5.58 -11.81
CA ASN A 69 26.07 5.43 -11.99
C ASN A 69 26.46 3.96 -12.27
N LEU A 70 27.29 3.36 -11.39
CA LEU A 70 27.71 1.95 -11.44
C LEU A 70 26.78 1.01 -10.66
N GLN A 71 25.69 1.53 -10.08
CA GLN A 71 24.73 0.75 -9.30
C GLN A 71 23.38 0.64 -10.03
N TYR A 72 22.68 -0.46 -9.78
CA TYR A 72 21.32 -0.66 -10.28
C TYR A 72 20.36 -0.78 -9.10
N LYS A 73 19.29 0.03 -9.10
CA LYS A 73 18.20 -0.07 -8.14
C LYS A 73 17.05 -0.87 -8.75
N ILE A 74 16.63 -1.92 -8.05
CA ILE A 74 15.42 -2.68 -8.36
C ILE A 74 14.27 -2.05 -7.57
N GLY A 75 13.24 -1.57 -8.27
CA GLY A 75 12.08 -0.95 -7.63
C GLY A 75 11.34 0.08 -8.50
N PRO A 76 10.30 0.74 -7.95
CA PRO A 76 9.94 0.73 -6.53
C PRO A 76 9.35 -0.60 -6.06
N ILE A 77 9.44 -0.84 -4.76
CA ILE A 77 8.77 -1.91 -4.03
C ILE A 77 7.64 -1.30 -3.20
N VAL A 78 6.45 -1.90 -3.30
CA VAL A 78 5.29 -1.49 -2.50
C VAL A 78 5.01 -2.56 -1.44
N GLY A 79 4.99 -2.16 -0.18
CA GLY A 79 4.55 -3.01 0.92
C GLY A 79 3.11 -2.69 1.30
N ILE A 80 2.21 -3.67 1.23
CA ILE A 80 0.85 -3.54 1.75
C ILE A 80 0.89 -3.86 3.25
N LEU A 81 0.74 -2.84 4.10
CA LEU A 81 0.66 -3.01 5.55
C LEU A 81 -0.78 -3.35 5.96
N THR A 82 -0.96 -4.45 6.68
CA THR A 82 -2.25 -4.88 7.25
C THR A 82 -2.02 -5.54 8.61
N THR A 83 -3.07 -6.00 9.30
CA THR A 83 -2.93 -6.72 10.58
C THR A 83 -2.80 -8.23 10.43
N SER A 84 -2.18 -8.85 11.43
CA SER A 84 -2.13 -10.31 11.58
C SER A 84 -3.53 -10.92 11.69
N GLY A 85 -3.71 -12.08 11.08
CA GLY A 85 -4.98 -12.82 11.07
C GLY A 85 -4.74 -14.32 11.23
N PHE A 86 -5.81 -15.11 11.26
CA PHE A 86 -5.68 -16.56 11.43
C PHE A 86 -4.73 -17.16 10.38
N LYS A 87 -3.61 -17.73 10.85
CA LYS A 87 -2.49 -18.31 10.09
C LYS A 87 -1.66 -17.36 9.22
N THR A 88 -2.14 -16.16 8.86
CA THR A 88 -1.43 -15.20 7.99
C THR A 88 -1.82 -13.75 8.32
N PHE A 89 -2.64 -13.11 7.49
CA PHE A 89 -3.00 -11.70 7.58
C PHE A 89 -4.49 -11.45 7.32
N ARG A 90 -4.99 -10.31 7.79
CA ARG A 90 -6.36 -9.81 7.59
C ARG A 90 -6.44 -8.83 6.41
N GLY A 91 -7.66 -8.47 6.03
CA GLY A 91 -7.95 -7.54 4.94
C GLY A 91 -8.58 -8.21 3.73
N ASN A 92 -8.90 -7.41 2.71
CA ASN A 92 -9.54 -7.89 1.49
C ASN A 92 -8.49 -8.53 0.55
N ARG A 93 -8.35 -9.85 0.63
CA ARG A 93 -7.38 -10.62 -0.17
C ARG A 93 -7.56 -10.46 -1.67
N LYS A 94 -8.80 -10.39 -2.16
CA LYS A 94 -9.08 -10.18 -3.59
C LYS A 94 -8.49 -8.83 -4.03
N ASN A 95 -8.77 -7.78 -3.28
CA ASN A 95 -8.18 -6.47 -3.55
C ASN A 95 -6.65 -6.47 -3.45
N PHE A 96 -6.03 -7.18 -2.51
CA PHE A 96 -4.57 -7.29 -2.45
C PHE A 96 -3.99 -8.01 -3.67
N ILE A 97 -4.65 -9.09 -4.12
CA ILE A 97 -4.27 -9.78 -5.36
C ILE A 97 -4.38 -8.84 -6.57
N ASP A 98 -5.45 -8.04 -6.66
CA ASP A 98 -5.62 -7.07 -7.75
C ASP A 98 -4.50 -6.01 -7.77
N ILE A 99 -4.10 -5.52 -6.59
CA ILE A 99 -2.95 -4.59 -6.45
C ILE A 99 -1.65 -5.29 -6.87
N ILE A 100 -1.41 -6.53 -6.44
CA ILE A 100 -0.23 -7.31 -6.81
C ILE A 100 -0.18 -7.56 -8.32
N GLN A 101 -1.31 -7.91 -8.94
CA GLN A 101 -1.40 -8.09 -10.40
C GLN A 101 -1.14 -6.79 -11.15
N THR A 102 -1.59 -5.66 -10.63
CA THR A 102 -1.27 -4.33 -11.17
C THR A 102 0.22 -4.05 -11.07
N GLY A 103 0.84 -4.40 -9.94
CA GLY A 103 2.30 -4.34 -9.77
C GLY A 103 3.05 -5.16 -10.82
N ILE A 104 2.63 -6.42 -11.02
CA ILE A 104 3.22 -7.30 -12.05
C ILE A 104 3.12 -6.68 -13.45
N LYS A 105 1.94 -6.14 -13.82
CA LYS A 105 1.75 -5.48 -15.14
C LYS A 105 2.63 -4.24 -15.32
N THR A 106 3.00 -3.57 -14.23
CA THR A 106 3.72 -2.29 -14.25
C THR A 106 5.20 -2.41 -13.88
N GLY A 107 5.68 -3.61 -13.55
CA GLY A 107 7.05 -3.87 -13.10
C GLY A 107 7.33 -3.39 -11.66
N VAL A 108 6.31 -3.38 -10.80
CA VAL A 108 6.42 -3.02 -9.39
C VAL A 108 6.24 -4.27 -8.55
N LEU A 109 7.22 -4.58 -7.70
CA LEU A 109 7.13 -5.71 -6.79
C LEU A 109 6.26 -5.32 -5.59
N VAL A 110 5.21 -6.09 -5.35
CA VAL A 110 4.26 -5.84 -4.27
C VAL A 110 4.20 -7.04 -3.34
N TYR A 111 4.27 -6.81 -2.03
CA TYR A 111 4.07 -7.85 -1.02
C TYR A 111 3.17 -7.36 0.10
N VAL A 112 2.61 -8.28 0.88
CA VAL A 112 1.81 -7.98 2.08
C VAL A 112 2.64 -8.26 3.33
N PHE A 113 2.56 -7.41 4.34
CA PHE A 113 3.25 -7.65 5.62
C PHE A 113 2.41 -7.13 6.79
N THR A 114 2.77 -7.55 7.99
CA THR A 114 2.08 -7.16 9.24
C THR A 114 3.04 -6.49 10.22
N PRO A 115 2.55 -5.70 11.19
CA PRO A 115 3.39 -5.05 12.19
C PRO A 115 4.39 -5.99 12.87
N GLU A 116 3.94 -7.19 13.24
CA GLU A 116 4.74 -8.20 13.94
C GLU A 116 5.80 -8.86 13.06
N SER A 117 5.79 -8.59 11.74
CA SER A 117 6.69 -9.20 10.78
C SER A 117 7.97 -8.41 10.52
N ILE A 118 8.09 -7.21 11.12
CA ILE A 118 9.33 -6.43 11.12
C ILE A 118 10.18 -6.90 12.30
N GLU A 119 11.34 -7.47 12.00
CA GLU A 119 12.30 -7.84 13.03
C GLU A 119 12.96 -6.57 13.59
N GLN A 120 12.97 -6.41 14.91
CA GLN A 120 13.50 -5.20 15.56
C GLN A 120 15.00 -5.02 15.26
N GLY A 121 15.38 -3.85 14.76
CA GLY A 121 16.76 -3.56 14.33
C GLY A 121 17.14 -4.15 12.97
N SER A 122 16.25 -4.89 12.32
CA SER A 122 16.48 -5.49 11.00
C SER A 122 15.93 -4.59 9.89
N LYS A 123 16.67 -4.56 8.78
CA LYS A 123 16.28 -3.89 7.54
C LYS A 123 15.36 -4.76 6.67
N THR A 124 14.80 -5.82 7.22
CA THR A 124 13.98 -6.79 6.48
C THR A 124 12.64 -7.03 7.16
N VAL A 125 11.71 -7.55 6.37
CA VAL A 125 10.35 -7.87 6.81
C VAL A 125 9.98 -9.26 6.32
N LYS A 126 9.34 -10.04 7.19
CA LYS A 126 8.74 -11.32 6.81
C LYS A 126 7.44 -11.06 6.06
N ALA A 127 7.54 -11.00 4.74
CA ALA A 127 6.43 -10.68 3.87
C ALA A 127 5.70 -11.92 3.35
N HIS A 128 4.51 -11.68 2.81
CA HIS A 128 3.71 -12.61 2.03
C HIS A 128 3.72 -12.18 0.56
N LEU A 129 4.31 -13.02 -0.30
CA LEU A 129 4.25 -12.87 -1.75
C LEU A 129 3.15 -13.76 -2.32
N TYR A 130 2.37 -13.21 -3.25
CA TYR A 130 1.38 -13.96 -4.00
C TYR A 130 1.94 -14.36 -5.37
N TYR A 131 1.84 -15.64 -5.71
CA TYR A 131 2.22 -16.18 -7.01
C TYR A 131 0.97 -16.49 -7.84
N PRO A 132 0.60 -15.64 -8.82
CA PRO A 132 -0.67 -15.78 -9.53
C PRO A 132 -0.82 -17.11 -10.27
N GLU A 133 0.25 -17.62 -10.88
CA GLU A 133 0.23 -18.89 -11.62
C GLU A 133 -0.14 -20.08 -10.72
N GLN A 134 0.32 -20.07 -9.47
CA GLN A 134 0.06 -21.15 -8.51
C GLN A 134 -1.10 -20.84 -7.56
N LYS A 135 -1.68 -19.63 -7.67
CA LYS A 135 -2.72 -19.09 -6.79
C LYS A 135 -2.38 -19.23 -5.29
N LYS A 136 -1.10 -19.13 -4.93
CA LYS A 136 -0.61 -19.38 -3.57
C LYS A 136 0.11 -18.17 -2.98
N TRP A 137 0.09 -18.11 -1.65
CA TRP A 137 0.87 -17.16 -0.87
C TRP A 137 2.05 -17.91 -0.24
N ASP A 138 3.27 -17.39 -0.41
CA ASP A 138 4.44 -17.88 0.32
C ASP A 138 4.97 -16.79 1.25
N SER A 139 5.54 -17.21 2.38
CA SER A 139 6.25 -16.32 3.29
C SER A 139 7.72 -16.23 2.92
N VAL A 140 8.25 -15.02 2.77
CA VAL A 140 9.62 -14.74 2.36
C VAL A 140 10.19 -13.55 3.11
N SER A 141 11.50 -13.52 3.36
CA SER A 141 12.17 -12.32 3.86
C SER A 141 12.39 -11.34 2.71
N MET A 142 11.85 -10.13 2.86
CA MET A 142 11.92 -9.04 1.88
C MET A 142 12.66 -7.84 2.49
N PRO A 143 13.34 -7.02 1.67
CA PRO A 143 13.80 -5.70 2.13
C PRO A 143 12.59 -4.84 2.50
N LEU A 144 12.80 -3.82 3.33
CA LEU A 144 11.79 -2.78 3.58
C LEU A 144 11.32 -2.14 2.25
N PRO A 145 10.03 -1.80 2.13
CA PRO A 145 9.47 -1.32 0.88
C PRO A 145 9.86 0.14 0.63
N ASP A 146 9.93 0.56 -0.64
CA ASP A 146 10.14 1.97 -0.99
C ASP A 146 8.94 2.86 -0.65
N VAL A 147 7.74 2.27 -0.56
CA VAL A 147 6.50 2.94 -0.15
C VAL A 147 5.57 1.93 0.52
N VAL A 148 4.88 2.35 1.56
CA VAL A 148 3.88 1.53 2.25
C VAL A 148 2.49 1.93 1.82
N TYR A 149 1.68 0.97 1.39
CA TYR A 149 0.25 1.16 1.27
C TYR A 149 -0.43 0.65 2.55
N ASN A 150 -0.86 1.56 3.42
CA ASN A 150 -1.61 1.19 4.61
C ASN A 150 -3.03 0.70 4.23
N ARG A 151 -3.28 -0.57 4.54
CA ARG A 151 -4.54 -1.30 4.32
C ARG A 151 -5.05 -1.96 5.60
N ILE A 152 -4.69 -1.41 6.76
CA ILE A 152 -5.18 -1.90 8.05
C ILE A 152 -6.72 -1.90 8.05
N PRO A 153 -7.40 -3.00 8.44
CA PRO A 153 -8.83 -3.15 8.13
C PRO A 153 -9.78 -2.24 8.93
N THR A 154 -9.36 -1.79 10.11
CA THR A 154 -10.19 -0.98 11.01
C THR A 154 -9.41 0.08 11.78
N ARG A 155 -10.10 1.16 12.17
CA ARG A 155 -9.54 2.20 13.06
C ARG A 155 -9.05 1.65 14.39
N ARG A 156 -9.76 0.65 14.95
CA ARG A 156 -9.39 0.02 16.22
C ARG A 156 -8.06 -0.70 16.08
N GLU A 157 -7.87 -1.43 14.98
CA GLU A 157 -6.61 -2.10 14.67
C GLU A 157 -5.50 -1.09 14.39
N GLU A 158 -5.76 -0.02 13.64
CA GLU A 158 -4.76 1.01 13.37
C GLU A 158 -4.20 1.63 14.66
N ARG A 159 -5.04 1.82 15.68
CA ARG A 159 -4.66 2.38 16.99
C ARG A 159 -3.92 1.41 17.91
N LEU A 160 -3.72 0.15 17.53
CA LEU A 160 -2.98 -0.79 18.37
C LEU A 160 -1.54 -0.30 18.58
N PRO A 161 -0.96 -0.41 19.78
CA PRO A 161 0.39 0.08 20.06
C PRO A 161 1.44 -0.46 19.08
N ILE A 162 1.41 -1.76 18.79
CA ILE A 162 2.35 -2.39 17.84
C ILE A 162 2.22 -1.80 16.43
N VAL A 163 1.01 -1.48 15.98
CA VAL A 163 0.78 -0.87 14.67
C VAL A 163 1.34 0.54 14.63
N GLN A 164 1.07 1.34 15.65
CA GLN A 164 1.57 2.72 15.75
C GLN A 164 3.10 2.75 15.83
N GLN A 165 3.71 1.85 16.60
CA GLN A 165 5.16 1.68 16.65
C GLN A 165 5.75 1.30 15.29
N THR A 166 5.13 0.37 14.57
CA THR A 166 5.57 0.03 13.21
C THR A 166 5.46 1.20 12.25
N ILE A 167 4.35 1.96 12.27
CA ILE A 167 4.19 3.14 11.40
C ILE A 167 5.28 4.16 11.72
N GLN A 168 5.49 4.49 12.99
CA GLN A 168 6.51 5.43 13.44
C GLN A 168 7.93 4.98 13.05
N PHE A 169 8.23 3.69 13.17
CA PHE A 169 9.50 3.12 12.73
C PHE A 169 9.72 3.32 11.22
N LEU A 170 8.72 2.98 10.41
CA LEU A 170 8.80 3.11 8.95
C LEU A 170 8.92 4.58 8.51
N GLU A 171 8.22 5.50 9.19
CA GLU A 171 8.37 6.95 8.99
C GLU A 171 9.77 7.44 9.37
N THR A 172 10.33 6.96 10.49
CA THR A 172 11.70 7.28 10.94
C THR A 172 12.75 6.79 9.96
N GLU A 173 12.53 5.63 9.34
CA GLU A 173 13.36 5.14 8.24
C GLU A 173 13.23 6.00 6.97
N GLY A 174 12.25 6.89 6.89
CA GLY A 174 11.98 7.76 5.73
C GLY A 174 11.13 7.09 4.66
N ILE A 175 10.34 6.06 5.01
CA ILE A 175 9.48 5.35 4.07
C ILE A 175 8.12 6.06 3.98
N PRO A 176 7.73 6.60 2.82
CA PRO A 176 6.46 7.28 2.65
C PRO A 176 5.28 6.30 2.70
N PHE A 177 4.13 6.81 3.14
CA PHE A 177 2.87 6.07 3.18
C PHE A 177 1.87 6.61 2.16
N PHE A 178 1.21 5.70 1.45
CA PHE A 178 -0.05 5.95 0.76
C PHE A 178 -1.21 5.54 1.68
N ASN A 179 -2.17 6.46 1.87
CA ASN A 179 -3.24 6.39 2.87
C ASN A 179 -2.72 6.23 4.31
N PRO A 180 -1.94 7.19 4.85
CA PRO A 180 -1.23 7.02 6.12
C PRO A 180 -2.14 6.65 7.29
N HIS A 181 -3.35 7.20 7.38
CA HIS A 181 -4.30 6.91 8.45
C HIS A 181 -5.76 6.90 7.98
N PHE A 182 -6.66 6.36 8.80
CA PHE A 182 -8.10 6.50 8.57
C PHE A 182 -8.60 7.95 8.69
N PHE A 183 -9.06 8.53 7.58
CA PHE A 183 -9.56 9.92 7.50
C PHE A 183 -10.63 10.26 8.54
N ASN A 184 -10.54 11.43 9.18
CA ASN A 184 -11.66 12.00 9.93
C ASN A 184 -12.52 12.85 8.98
N LYS A 185 -13.82 12.50 8.83
CA LYS A 185 -14.71 13.22 7.90
C LYS A 185 -14.90 14.69 8.25
N TRP A 186 -14.93 15.02 9.54
CA TRP A 186 -15.07 16.40 9.98
C TRP A 186 -13.81 17.20 9.68
N SER A 187 -12.63 16.67 10.03
CA SER A 187 -11.35 17.31 9.69
C SER A 187 -11.18 17.48 8.19
N LEU A 188 -11.55 16.47 7.39
CA LEU A 188 -11.53 16.57 5.93
C LEU A 188 -12.45 17.67 5.41
N TYR A 189 -13.66 17.79 5.95
CA TYR A 189 -14.58 18.88 5.60
C TYR A 189 -13.97 20.25 5.94
N GLN A 190 -13.34 20.39 7.11
CA GLN A 190 -12.67 21.62 7.52
C GLN A 190 -11.51 21.98 6.57
N TRP A 191 -10.61 21.03 6.28
CA TRP A 191 -9.50 21.24 5.35
C TRP A 191 -9.95 21.60 3.94
N MET A 192 -11.02 20.97 3.45
CA MET A 192 -11.59 21.36 2.15
C MET A 192 -12.24 22.76 2.21
N GLY A 193 -12.79 23.16 3.35
CA GLY A 193 -13.36 24.48 3.56
C GLY A 193 -12.32 25.61 3.60
N GLU A 194 -11.06 25.29 3.86
CA GLU A 194 -9.93 26.23 3.79
C GLU A 194 -9.43 26.44 2.35
N SER A 195 -9.81 25.57 1.41
CA SER A 195 -9.41 25.66 0.01
C SER A 195 -10.34 26.59 -0.77
N HIS A 196 -9.77 27.56 -1.49
CA HIS A 196 -10.52 28.48 -2.35
C HIS A 196 -11.31 27.76 -3.45
N GLU A 197 -10.75 26.67 -4.00
CA GLU A 197 -11.37 25.91 -5.09
C GLU A 197 -12.47 24.97 -4.58
N LEU A 198 -12.29 24.36 -3.40
CA LEU A 198 -13.21 23.34 -2.90
C LEU A 198 -14.32 23.91 -2.03
N ALA A 199 -14.06 24.97 -1.26
CA ALA A 199 -15.04 25.54 -0.33
C ALA A 199 -16.40 25.88 -0.99
N PRO A 200 -16.45 26.48 -2.21
CA PRO A 200 -17.72 26.83 -2.85
C PRO A 200 -18.60 25.63 -3.24
N ILE A 201 -18.02 24.44 -3.40
CA ILE A 201 -18.74 23.22 -3.81
C ILE A 201 -19.07 22.30 -2.63
N LEU A 202 -18.68 22.66 -1.41
CA LEU A 202 -18.98 21.87 -0.24
C LEU A 202 -20.46 21.98 0.14
N PRO A 203 -21.13 20.85 0.50
CA PRO A 203 -22.46 20.91 1.04
C PRO A 203 -22.44 21.50 2.46
N ASP A 204 -23.46 22.27 2.83
CA ASP A 204 -23.70 22.71 4.21
C ASP A 204 -23.58 21.53 5.19
N THR A 205 -22.50 21.51 5.96
CA THR A 205 -22.19 20.43 6.90
C THR A 205 -21.90 20.99 8.27
N ALA A 206 -22.44 20.34 9.30
CA ALA A 206 -22.21 20.70 10.69
C ALA A 206 -22.09 19.45 11.57
N ILE A 207 -21.36 19.58 12.67
CA ILE A 207 -21.46 18.62 13.78
C ILE A 207 -22.90 18.61 14.29
N LEU A 208 -23.43 17.41 14.54
CA LEU A 208 -24.80 17.24 14.99
C LEU A 208 -25.00 17.84 16.38
N GLU A 209 -25.75 18.93 16.41
CA GLU A 209 -26.29 19.57 17.60
C GLU A 209 -27.76 19.85 17.33
N ARG A 210 -28.60 19.83 18.37
CA ARG A 210 -30.06 19.98 18.23
C ARG A 210 -30.42 21.27 17.48
N THR A 211 -29.79 22.38 17.86
CA THR A 211 -30.00 23.71 17.26
C THR A 211 -29.57 23.74 15.78
N ARG A 212 -28.40 23.18 15.46
CA ARG A 212 -27.89 23.12 14.08
C ARG A 212 -28.76 22.25 13.19
N LEU A 213 -29.23 21.10 13.70
CA LEU A 213 -30.16 20.24 12.99
C LEU A 213 -31.46 20.98 12.65
N GLN A 214 -32.05 21.69 13.62
CA GLN A 214 -33.25 22.49 13.39
C GLN A 214 -33.02 23.59 12.36
N ASN A 215 -31.89 24.30 12.42
CA ASN A 215 -31.55 25.35 11.46
C ASN A 215 -31.37 24.79 10.05
N LEU A 216 -30.66 23.67 9.89
CA LEU A 216 -30.49 23.02 8.59
C LEU A 216 -31.81 22.47 8.04
N LEU A 217 -32.71 21.94 8.88
CA LEU A 217 -34.04 21.49 8.45
C LEU A 217 -35.00 22.63 8.07
N LYS A 218 -34.71 23.88 8.49
CA LYS A 218 -35.41 25.07 7.96
C LYS A 218 -34.94 25.40 6.55
N LYS A 219 -33.64 25.22 6.27
CA LYS A 219 -33.02 25.52 4.96
C LYS A 219 -33.22 24.41 3.93
N TYR A 220 -33.22 23.14 4.35
CA TYR A 220 -33.24 21.97 3.47
C TYR A 220 -34.36 20.99 3.87
N GLN A 221 -35.09 20.48 2.87
CA GLN A 221 -36.14 19.47 3.09
C GLN A 221 -35.62 18.11 3.54
N MET A 222 -34.35 17.82 3.20
CA MET A 222 -33.70 16.55 3.45
C MET A 222 -32.27 16.78 3.92
N LEU A 223 -31.87 16.06 4.95
CA LEU A 223 -30.52 16.03 5.48
C LEU A 223 -30.00 14.60 5.57
N TYR A 224 -28.69 14.45 5.49
CA TYR A 224 -28.00 13.18 5.74
C TYR A 224 -27.15 13.28 6.99
N LEU A 225 -27.46 12.43 7.97
CA LEU A 225 -26.65 12.26 9.17
C LEU A 225 -25.69 11.10 8.96
N LYS A 226 -24.40 11.32 9.26
CA LYS A 226 -23.33 10.34 9.07
C LYS A 226 -22.45 10.32 10.32
N PRO A 227 -22.10 9.15 10.87
CA PRO A 227 -21.11 9.08 11.94
C PRO A 227 -19.74 9.56 11.44
N ILE A 228 -19.04 10.37 12.24
CA ILE A 228 -17.71 10.91 11.91
C ILE A 228 -16.75 9.76 11.57
N HIS A 229 -16.71 8.72 12.42
CA HIS A 229 -15.78 7.59 12.29
C HIS A 229 -16.34 6.38 11.50
N GLY A 230 -17.58 6.47 11.00
CA GLY A 230 -18.23 5.37 10.27
C GLY A 230 -17.58 5.07 8.91
N LYS A 231 -17.84 3.87 8.37
CA LYS A 231 -17.42 3.43 7.03
C LYS A 231 -18.57 2.70 6.32
N ALA A 232 -18.50 2.59 4.99
CA ALA A 232 -19.43 1.81 4.17
C ALA A 232 -20.93 2.09 4.41
N GLY A 233 -21.29 3.35 4.74
CA GLY A 233 -22.68 3.73 4.99
C GLY A 233 -23.27 3.24 6.32
N ILE A 234 -22.50 2.58 7.19
CA ILE A 234 -23.00 2.13 8.49
C ILE A 234 -23.34 3.35 9.37
N GLY A 235 -24.57 3.36 9.92
CA GLY A 235 -25.10 4.43 10.77
C GLY A 235 -25.56 5.68 10.01
N PHE A 236 -25.63 5.61 8.67
CA PHE A 236 -26.12 6.69 7.84
C PHE A 236 -27.64 6.80 7.97
N MET A 237 -28.13 8.01 8.25
CA MET A 237 -29.56 8.27 8.38
C MET A 237 -29.96 9.37 7.41
N LYS A 238 -31.12 9.20 6.77
CA LYS A 238 -31.79 10.27 6.02
C LYS A 238 -32.87 10.86 6.92
N VAL A 239 -32.81 12.16 7.14
CA VAL A 239 -33.83 12.91 7.87
C VAL A 239 -34.57 13.77 6.86
N GLN A 240 -35.89 13.68 6.85
CA GLN A 240 -36.73 14.43 5.92
C GLN A 240 -37.85 15.11 6.67
N LYS A 241 -38.09 16.39 6.37
CA LYS A 241 -39.23 17.12 6.92
C LYS A 241 -40.52 16.52 6.37
N LYS A 242 -41.41 16.08 7.25
CA LYS A 242 -42.76 15.66 6.85
C LYS A 242 -43.62 16.91 6.76
N ILE A 243 -44.13 17.21 5.56
CA ILE A 243 -45.14 18.25 5.38
C ILE A 243 -46.47 17.58 5.72
N THR A 244 -47.03 17.92 6.87
CA THR A 244 -48.40 17.53 7.22
C THR A 244 -49.27 18.74 6.92
N TYR A 245 -50.22 18.58 6.00
CA TYR A 245 -51.30 19.55 5.83
C TYR A 245 -52.34 19.25 6.92
N SER A 246 -52.62 20.22 7.78
CA SER A 246 -53.79 20.16 8.64
C SER A 246 -55.02 20.42 7.76
N ILE A 247 -55.96 19.48 7.75
CA ILE A 247 -57.27 19.63 7.10
C ILE A 247 -58.19 20.42 8.04
#